data_AF-A0AAN8V0Y9-F1
#
_entry.id   AF-A0AAN8V0Y9-F1
#
_cell.length_a   1.000
_cell.length_b   1.000
_cell.length_c   1.000
_cell.angle_alpha   90.00
_cell.angle_beta   90.00
_cell.angle_gamma   90.00
#
_symmetry.space_group_name_H-M   'P 1'
#
loop_
_entity.id
_entity.type
_entity.pdbx_description
1 polymer ?
#
loop_
_entity_poly.entity_id
_entity_poly.type
_entity_poly.pdbx_seq_one_letter_code
_entity_poly.pdbx_strand_id
1 'polypeptide(L)'
;MLQFEFGYFNRYCYRIVENYPLESATPLPCAGITVYRPMIHHKMNQPGKSMRVIGLGGLDHMAIKFGKAFGLNIIVFSTSINKKEEALGLLGANKFVVSSNTITGSASGGTKMTQEMLDFCAANKIYPKIEKIPTQYVNEALDRLVKRDVKYRFVIDIENSL
;
A
#
# COMPACT_ATOMS: atom_id res chain seq x y z
N MET A 1 -2.64 16.17 34.21
CA MET A 1 -3.86 15.75 33.49
C MET A 1 -4.09 16.80 32.41
N LEU A 2 -3.56 16.59 31.20
CA LEU A 2 -3.67 17.54 30.08
C LEU A 2 -4.72 16.99 29.10
N GLN A 3 -5.86 17.69 29.00
CA GLN A 3 -6.85 17.51 27.94
C GLN A 3 -6.24 17.98 26.62
N PHE A 4 -5.77 17.04 25.79
CA PHE A 4 -5.51 17.30 24.38
C PHE A 4 -6.84 17.29 23.63
N GLU A 5 -7.09 18.31 22.80
CA GLU A 5 -8.31 18.46 22.02
C GLU A 5 -8.54 17.28 21.05
N PHE A 6 -9.68 16.59 21.21
CA PHE A 6 -10.06 15.33 20.55
C PHE A 6 -10.60 15.48 19.10
N GLY A 7 -10.45 16.64 18.45
CA GLY A 7 -11.11 16.93 17.16
C GLY A 7 -10.43 16.34 15.91
N TYR A 8 -9.11 16.14 15.93
CA TYR A 8 -8.33 15.63 14.79
C TYR A 8 -8.10 14.11 14.85
N PHE A 9 -7.99 13.53 16.05
CA PHE A 9 -7.73 12.11 16.26
C PHE A 9 -8.82 11.20 15.68
N ASN A 10 -10.09 11.61 15.72
CA ASN A 10 -11.19 10.76 15.23
C ASN A 10 -11.30 10.66 13.71
N ARG A 11 -10.69 11.56 12.92
CA ARG A 11 -10.80 11.52 11.45
C ARG A 11 -9.78 10.61 10.78
N TYR A 12 -8.68 10.31 11.45
CA TYR A 12 -7.48 9.73 10.85
C TYR A 12 -6.85 8.60 11.66
N CYS A 13 -7.48 8.21 12.76
CA CYS A 13 -7.11 7.03 13.54
C CYS A 13 -8.21 5.97 13.41
N TYR A 14 -7.81 4.70 13.43
CA TYR A 14 -8.73 3.56 13.41
C TYR A 14 -8.56 2.75 14.69
N ARG A 15 -9.68 2.28 15.26
CA ARG A 15 -9.66 1.33 16.39
C ARG A 15 -9.35 -0.07 15.88
N ILE A 16 -8.28 -0.69 16.39
CA ILE A 16 -8.02 -2.12 16.15
C ILE A 16 -8.98 -2.94 17.01
N VAL A 17 -9.57 -3.99 16.43
CA VAL A 17 -10.52 -4.88 17.11
C VAL A 17 -9.85 -5.59 18.28
N GLU A 18 -10.58 -5.77 19.39
CA GLU A 18 -10.09 -6.50 20.56
C GLU A 18 -9.67 -7.94 20.18
N ASN A 19 -8.54 -8.38 20.72
CA ASN A 19 -7.91 -9.69 20.46
C ASN A 19 -7.37 -9.91 19.03
N TYR A 20 -7.32 -8.88 18.18
CA TYR A 20 -6.62 -8.97 16.90
C TYR A 20 -5.10 -8.78 17.10
N PRO A 21 -4.22 -9.68 16.61
CA PRO A 21 -2.77 -9.52 16.74
C PRO A 21 -2.28 -8.22 16.10
N LEU A 22 -1.72 -7.32 16.92
CA LEU A 22 -1.36 -5.96 16.50
C LEU A 22 -0.40 -5.96 15.30
N GLU A 23 0.58 -6.86 15.29
CA GLU A 23 1.55 -7.01 14.19
C GLU A 23 0.87 -7.28 12.85
N SER A 24 -0.18 -8.12 12.86
CA SER A 24 -0.96 -8.47 11.66
C SER A 24 -1.88 -7.35 11.20
N ALA A 25 -2.12 -6.31 12.03
CA ALA A 25 -3.06 -5.23 11.72
C ALA A 25 -2.36 -4.14 10.90
N THR A 26 -1.08 -3.94 11.16
CA THR A 26 -0.21 -2.90 10.57
C THR A 26 -0.28 -2.79 9.04
N PRO A 27 -0.27 -3.87 8.23
CA PRO A 27 -0.32 -3.74 6.78
C PRO A 27 -1.72 -3.43 6.22
N LEU A 28 -2.79 -3.61 6.99
CA LEU A 28 -4.17 -3.49 6.51
C LEU A 28 -4.55 -2.06 6.08
N PRO A 29 -4.19 -0.98 6.81
CA PRO A 29 -4.50 0.40 6.41
C PRO A 29 -3.82 0.87 5.12
N CYS A 30 -2.84 0.12 4.60
CA CYS A 30 -2.18 0.42 3.32
C CYS A 30 -2.54 -0.65 2.27
N ALA A 31 -1.99 -1.86 2.40
CA ALA A 31 -2.19 -2.91 1.41
C ALA A 31 -3.61 -3.48 1.44
N GLY A 32 -4.18 -3.66 2.64
CA GLY A 32 -5.53 -4.19 2.81
C GLY A 32 -6.58 -3.30 2.16
N ILE A 33 -6.62 -2.01 2.52
CA ILE A 33 -7.62 -1.08 2.00
C ILE A 33 -7.47 -0.81 0.50
N THR A 34 -6.24 -0.81 -0.02
CA THR A 34 -5.95 -0.62 -1.45
C THR A 34 -6.65 -1.69 -2.31
N VAL A 35 -6.79 -2.90 -1.76
CA VAL A 35 -7.46 -4.01 -2.43
C VAL A 35 -8.94 -4.08 -2.07
N TYR A 36 -9.27 -3.93 -0.79
CA TYR A 36 -10.65 -4.09 -0.29
C TYR A 36 -11.59 -3.02 -0.87
N ARG A 37 -11.15 -1.75 -0.91
CA ARG A 37 -11.97 -0.64 -1.40
C ARG A 37 -12.48 -0.84 -2.84
N PRO A 38 -11.64 -1.11 -3.86
CA PRO A 38 -12.14 -1.32 -5.21
C PRO A 38 -13.05 -2.55 -5.29
N MET A 39 -12.79 -3.61 -4.51
CA MET A 39 -13.66 -4.78 -4.49
C MET A 39 -15.08 -4.46 -4.04
N ILE A 40 -15.23 -3.63 -3.01
CA ILE A 40 -16.55 -3.18 -2.54
C ILE A 40 -17.16 -2.17 -3.51
N HIS A 41 -16.39 -1.15 -3.91
CA HIS A 41 -16.87 -0.06 -4.77
C HIS A 41 -17.40 -0.58 -6.12
N HIS A 42 -16.76 -1.61 -6.68
CA HIS A 42 -17.16 -2.24 -7.94
C HIS A 42 -18.01 -3.51 -7.77
N LYS A 43 -18.48 -3.82 -6.55
CA LYS A 43 -19.33 -5.01 -6.28
C LYS A 43 -18.70 -6.32 -6.75
N MET A 44 -17.38 -6.44 -6.59
CA MET A 44 -16.57 -7.62 -6.92
C MET A 44 -16.47 -8.62 -5.76
N ASN A 45 -17.27 -8.46 -4.70
CA ASN A 45 -17.30 -9.30 -3.51
C ASN A 45 -18.44 -10.33 -3.51
N GLN A 46 -19.05 -10.60 -4.66
CA GLN A 46 -20.19 -11.51 -4.79
C GLN A 46 -19.69 -12.95 -5.01
N PRO A 47 -20.13 -13.94 -4.18
CA PRO A 47 -19.70 -15.33 -4.32
C PRO A 47 -19.91 -15.90 -5.73
N GLY A 48 -19.02 -16.80 -6.14
CA GLY A 48 -19.06 -17.45 -7.46
C GLY A 48 -18.46 -16.63 -8.60
N LYS A 49 -18.26 -15.31 -8.44
CA LYS A 49 -17.55 -14.50 -9.44
C LYS A 49 -16.07 -14.86 -9.51
N SER A 50 -15.48 -14.64 -10.68
CA SER A 50 -14.03 -14.83 -10.88
C SER A 50 -13.26 -13.53 -10.66
N MET A 51 -12.13 -13.65 -9.97
CA MET A 51 -11.16 -12.57 -9.78
C MET A 51 -9.81 -12.99 -10.36
N ARG A 52 -9.15 -12.06 -11.05
CA ARG A 52 -7.78 -12.24 -11.54
C ARG A 52 -6.84 -11.36 -10.73
N VAL A 53 -5.76 -11.95 -10.23
CA VAL A 53 -4.69 -11.26 -9.51
C VAL A 53 -3.43 -11.36 -10.36
N ILE A 54 -2.74 -10.24 -10.57
CA ILE A 54 -1.57 -10.17 -11.44
C ILE A 54 -0.37 -9.83 -10.56
N GLY A 55 0.60 -10.73 -10.53
CA GLY A 55 1.69 -10.69 -9.56
C GLY A 55 1.39 -11.55 -8.35
N LEU A 56 2.42 -11.66 -7.51
CA LEU A 56 2.33 -12.28 -6.20
C LEU A 56 3.34 -11.59 -5.28
N GLY A 57 2.87 -10.54 -4.61
CA GLY A 57 3.59 -9.74 -3.62
C GLY A 57 2.70 -9.25 -2.48
N GLY A 58 3.05 -8.12 -1.87
CA GLY A 58 2.40 -7.59 -0.67
C GLY A 58 0.92 -7.22 -0.82
N LEU A 59 0.53 -6.64 -1.96
CA LEU A 59 -0.88 -6.32 -2.26
C LEU A 59 -1.63 -7.57 -2.74
N ASP A 60 -0.99 -8.35 -3.60
CA ASP A 60 -1.61 -9.46 -4.32
C ASP A 60 -2.04 -10.59 -3.39
N HIS A 61 -1.21 -10.94 -2.41
CA HIS A 61 -1.57 -11.99 -1.46
C HIS A 61 -2.78 -11.60 -0.59
N MET A 62 -2.96 -10.30 -0.31
CA MET A 62 -4.16 -9.78 0.36
C MET A 62 -5.39 -9.87 -0.54
N ALA A 63 -5.25 -9.60 -1.85
CA ALA A 63 -6.32 -9.81 -2.83
C ALA A 63 -6.78 -11.25 -2.91
N ILE A 64 -5.85 -12.21 -2.87
CA ILE A 64 -6.18 -13.63 -2.84
C ILE A 64 -6.93 -13.98 -1.54
N LYS A 65 -6.45 -13.49 -0.38
CA LYS A 65 -7.13 -13.73 0.91
C LYS A 65 -8.54 -13.15 0.97
N PHE A 66 -8.73 -11.89 0.54
CA PHE A 66 -10.06 -11.28 0.48
C PHE A 66 -10.97 -11.98 -0.53
N GLY A 67 -10.47 -12.29 -1.72
CA GLY A 67 -11.26 -12.99 -2.73
C GLY A 67 -11.74 -14.35 -2.23
N LYS A 68 -10.90 -15.09 -1.50
CA LYS A 68 -11.27 -16.39 -0.93
C LYS A 68 -12.32 -16.23 0.16
N ALA A 69 -12.16 -15.23 1.03
CA ALA A 69 -13.15 -14.90 2.06
C ALA A 69 -14.52 -14.49 1.46
N PHE A 70 -14.53 -13.85 0.29
CA PHE A 70 -15.76 -13.52 -0.45
C PHE A 70 -16.31 -14.65 -1.31
N GLY A 71 -15.68 -15.83 -1.32
CA GLY A 71 -16.12 -16.97 -2.13
C GLY A 71 -15.90 -16.77 -3.64
N LEU A 72 -14.86 -16.02 -4.03
CA LEU A 72 -14.49 -15.80 -5.43
C LEU A 72 -13.63 -16.94 -5.97
N ASN A 73 -13.74 -17.16 -7.27
CA ASN A 73 -12.83 -18.02 -8.03
C ASN A 73 -11.59 -17.23 -8.44
N ILE A 74 -10.46 -17.48 -7.78
CA ILE A 74 -9.24 -16.70 -7.91
C ILE A 74 -8.27 -17.34 -8.91
N ILE A 75 -7.80 -16.52 -9.86
CA ILE A 75 -6.80 -16.90 -10.86
C ILE A 75 -5.60 -15.97 -10.72
N VAL A 76 -4.44 -16.52 -10.40
CA VAL A 76 -3.19 -15.75 -10.27
C VAL A 76 -2.41 -15.81 -11.58
N PHE A 77 -1.96 -14.65 -12.05
CA PHE A 77 -1.09 -14.49 -13.21
C PHE A 77 0.29 -14.07 -12.71
N SER A 78 1.35 -14.75 -13.13
CA SER A 78 2.73 -14.37 -12.77
C SER A 78 3.70 -14.66 -13.90
N THR A 79 4.78 -13.89 -14.00
CA THR A 79 5.90 -14.21 -14.91
C THR A 79 6.80 -15.31 -14.32
N SER A 80 6.73 -15.56 -13.01
CA SER A 80 7.63 -16.47 -12.30
C SER A 80 6.91 -17.75 -11.88
N ILE A 81 7.26 -18.88 -12.50
CA ILE A 81 6.66 -20.19 -12.22
C ILE A 81 6.88 -20.66 -10.78
N ASN A 82 7.98 -20.26 -10.15
CA ASN A 82 8.32 -20.62 -8.77
C ASN A 82 7.27 -20.15 -7.74
N LYS A 83 6.44 -19.15 -8.07
CA LYS A 83 5.37 -18.65 -7.20
C LYS A 83 4.09 -19.48 -7.23
N LYS A 84 4.04 -20.54 -8.04
CA LYS A 84 2.87 -21.39 -8.23
C LYS A 84 2.44 -22.11 -6.95
N GLU A 85 3.40 -22.68 -6.22
CA GLU A 85 3.13 -23.45 -5.00
C GLU A 85 2.57 -22.56 -3.90
N GLU A 86 3.16 -21.38 -3.71
CA GLU A 86 2.65 -20.38 -2.76
C GLU A 86 1.22 -19.94 -3.12
N ALA A 87 0.97 -19.62 -4.39
CA ALA A 87 -0.34 -19.17 -4.84
C ALA A 87 -1.44 -20.23 -4.66
N LEU A 88 -1.19 -21.47 -5.07
CA LEU A 88 -2.19 -22.54 -5.05
C LEU A 88 -2.30 -23.22 -3.68
N GLY A 89 -1.15 -23.56 -3.07
CA GLY A 89 -1.07 -24.34 -1.84
C GLY A 89 -1.26 -23.50 -0.58
N LEU A 90 -0.51 -22.40 -0.45
CA LEU A 90 -0.52 -21.60 0.78
C LEU A 90 -1.64 -20.57 0.80
N LEU A 91 -1.85 -19.85 -0.30
CA LEU A 91 -2.83 -18.77 -0.38
C LEU A 91 -4.21 -19.25 -0.84
N GLY A 92 -4.27 -20.40 -1.51
CA GLY A 92 -5.52 -21.03 -1.91
C GLY A 92 -6.18 -20.41 -3.14
N ALA A 93 -5.40 -19.91 -4.10
CA ALA A 93 -5.91 -19.59 -5.41
C ALA A 93 -6.39 -20.85 -6.15
N ASN A 94 -7.41 -20.73 -7.00
CA ASN A 94 -7.97 -21.87 -7.73
C ASN A 94 -7.12 -22.23 -8.96
N LYS A 95 -6.52 -21.23 -9.61
CA LYS A 95 -5.71 -21.41 -10.82
C LYS A 95 -4.49 -20.50 -10.82
N PHE A 96 -3.41 -20.95 -11.45
CA PHE A 96 -2.19 -20.20 -11.65
C PHE A 96 -1.82 -20.24 -13.13
N VAL A 97 -1.54 -19.07 -13.71
CA VAL A 97 -1.19 -18.89 -15.12
C VAL A 97 0.17 -18.21 -15.19
N VAL A 98 1.12 -18.86 -15.86
CA VAL A 98 2.36 -18.18 -16.23
C VAL A 98 2.06 -17.26 -17.41
N SER A 99 2.30 -15.97 -17.25
CA SER A 99 2.04 -14.98 -18.28
C SER A 99 3.23 -14.04 -18.42
N SER A 100 3.67 -13.82 -19.66
CA SER A 100 4.69 -12.84 -20.04
C SER A 100 4.11 -11.48 -20.44
N ASN A 101 2.78 -11.32 -20.37
CA ASN A 101 2.11 -10.10 -20.83
C ASN A 101 1.93 -9.12 -19.68
N THR A 102 2.27 -7.85 -19.91
CA THR A 102 2.17 -6.75 -18.94
C THR A 102 0.74 -6.20 -18.88
N ILE A 103 0.23 -5.93 -17.67
CA ILE A 103 -1.05 -5.21 -17.45
C ILE A 103 -0.76 -4.02 -16.51
N THR A 104 -1.28 -2.84 -16.86
CA THR A 104 -0.99 -1.55 -16.20
C THR A 104 -1.97 -1.21 -15.06
N GLY A 105 -1.55 -0.34 -14.13
CA GLY A 105 -2.24 0.03 -12.88
C GLY A 105 -2.68 1.50 -12.78
N SER A 106 -3.22 1.88 -11.61
CA SER A 106 -3.81 3.21 -11.31
C SER A 106 -2.76 4.31 -11.15
N ALA A 107 -3.09 5.51 -11.66
CA ALA A 107 -2.34 6.74 -11.39
C ALA A 107 -2.61 7.30 -9.98
N SER A 108 -1.90 8.38 -9.64
CA SER A 108 -1.99 9.17 -8.41
C SER A 108 -3.43 9.50 -8.00
N GLY A 109 -3.70 9.51 -6.69
CA GLY A 109 -5.00 9.85 -6.12
C GLY A 109 -5.45 11.29 -6.39
N GLY A 110 -6.76 11.52 -6.48
CA GLY A 110 -7.34 12.87 -6.58
C GLY A 110 -7.17 13.71 -5.30
N THR A 111 -7.30 15.02 -5.42
CA THR A 111 -7.02 16.01 -4.35
C THR A 111 -7.70 15.73 -3.03
N LYS A 112 -8.99 15.34 -3.03
CA LYS A 112 -9.72 14.95 -1.82
C LYS A 112 -9.06 13.77 -1.09
N MET A 113 -8.67 12.75 -1.85
CA MET A 113 -8.03 11.54 -1.33
C MET A 113 -6.60 11.82 -0.85
N THR A 114 -5.92 12.76 -1.50
CA THR A 114 -4.60 13.25 -1.06
C THR A 114 -4.72 14.04 0.24
N GLN A 115 -5.75 14.88 0.42
CA GLN A 115 -5.97 15.58 1.69
C GLN A 115 -6.29 14.61 2.83
N GLU A 116 -7.15 13.62 2.56
CA GLU A 116 -7.44 12.53 3.50
C GLU A 116 -6.15 11.75 3.88
N MET A 117 -5.23 11.56 2.94
CA MET A 117 -3.94 10.92 3.20
C MET A 117 -2.97 11.80 3.99
N LEU A 118 -2.90 13.11 3.70
CA LEU A 118 -2.02 14.04 4.40
C LEU A 118 -2.42 14.21 5.85
N ASP A 119 -3.71 14.39 6.09
CA ASP A 119 -4.23 14.49 7.45
C ASP A 119 -4.08 13.14 8.19
N PHE A 120 -4.18 12.01 7.46
CA PHE A 120 -3.82 10.69 7.99
C PHE A 120 -2.36 10.62 8.44
N CYS A 121 -1.44 11.11 7.62
CA CYS A 121 -0.02 11.12 7.95
C CYS A 121 0.28 12.03 9.15
N ALA A 122 -0.32 13.22 9.22
CA ALA A 122 -0.11 14.18 10.30
C ALA A 122 -0.62 13.65 11.65
N ALA A 123 -1.81 13.06 11.68
CA ALA A 123 -2.40 12.48 12.88
C ALA A 123 -1.57 11.31 13.44
N ASN A 124 -0.92 10.55 12.56
CA ASN A 124 -0.15 9.36 12.91
C ASN A 124 1.36 9.62 12.96
N LYS A 125 1.80 10.89 12.84
CA LYS A 125 3.22 11.28 12.81
C LYS A 125 4.03 10.46 11.79
N ILE A 126 3.38 10.13 10.69
CA ILE A 126 3.98 9.41 9.58
C ILE A 126 4.76 10.46 8.79
N TYR A 127 6.03 10.56 9.12
CA TYR A 127 6.95 11.44 8.42
C TYR A 127 7.87 10.58 7.56
N PRO A 128 8.06 10.92 6.28
CA PRO A 128 9.14 10.33 5.52
C PRO A 128 10.46 10.63 6.23
N LYS A 129 11.37 9.65 6.26
CA LYS A 129 12.73 9.91 6.68
C LYS A 129 13.41 10.71 5.57
N ILE A 130 13.84 11.91 5.92
CA ILE A 130 14.38 12.87 4.98
C ILE A 130 15.80 13.25 5.36
N GLU A 131 16.63 13.43 4.35
CA GLU A 131 17.86 14.20 4.43
C GLU A 131 17.54 15.59 3.90
N LYS A 132 17.51 16.59 4.80
CA LYS A 132 17.38 17.98 4.37
C LYS A 132 18.72 18.44 3.79
N ILE A 133 18.67 19.04 2.61
CA ILE A 133 19.86 19.53 1.91
C ILE A 133 19.66 20.99 1.48
N PRO A 134 20.73 21.80 1.45
CA PRO A 134 20.65 23.14 0.89
C PRO A 134 20.59 23.09 -0.64
N THR A 135 20.07 24.14 -1.27
CA THR A 135 19.92 24.22 -2.73
C THR A 135 21.25 24.03 -3.46
N GLN A 136 22.35 24.53 -2.89
CA GLN A 136 23.69 24.43 -3.47
C GLN A 136 24.18 22.97 -3.58
N TYR A 137 23.65 22.07 -2.74
CA TYR A 137 24.05 20.66 -2.68
C TYR A 137 23.19 19.74 -3.59
N VAL A 138 22.28 20.31 -4.38
CA VAL A 138 21.31 19.53 -5.19
C VAL A 138 21.98 18.62 -6.21
N ASN A 139 23.09 19.06 -6.83
CA ASN A 139 23.79 18.28 -7.85
C ASN A 139 24.47 17.05 -7.23
N GLU A 140 25.13 17.22 -6.09
CA GLU A 140 25.77 16.11 -5.37
C GLU A 140 24.73 15.16 -4.78
N ALA A 141 23.57 15.67 -4.33
CA ALA A 141 22.44 14.85 -3.91
C ALA A 141 21.84 14.02 -5.06
N LEU A 142 21.82 14.55 -6.28
CA LEU A 142 21.36 13.81 -7.47
C LEU A 142 22.32 12.66 -7.81
N ASP A 143 23.63 12.90 -7.77
CA ASP A 143 24.64 11.86 -8.01
C ASP A 143 24.54 10.74 -6.97
N ARG A 144 24.32 11.11 -5.71
CA ARG A 144 24.07 10.15 -4.62
C ARG A 144 22.79 9.36 -4.84
N LEU A 145 21.70 10.02 -5.29
CA LEU A 145 20.44 9.35 -5.58
C LEU A 145 20.58 8.28 -6.68
N VAL A 146 21.30 8.59 -7.76
CA VAL A 146 21.58 7.63 -8.86
C VAL A 146 22.36 6.43 -8.33
N LYS A 147 23.33 6.67 -7.45
CA LYS A 147 24.13 5.64 -6.78
C LYS A 147 23.39 4.93 -5.63
N ARG A 148 22.14 5.31 -5.36
CA ARG A 148 21.30 4.81 -4.25
C ARG A 148 21.86 5.11 -2.85
N ASP A 149 22.72 6.12 -2.74
CA ASP A 149 23.34 6.61 -1.51
C ASP A 149 22.50 7.70 -0.83
N VAL A 150 21.28 7.35 -0.44
CA VAL A 150 20.39 8.24 0.30
C VAL A 150 19.58 7.44 1.31
N LYS A 151 19.38 7.98 2.51
CA LYS A 151 18.44 7.42 3.48
C LYS A 151 17.02 7.87 3.12
N TYR A 152 16.50 7.21 2.09
CA TYR A 152 15.13 7.24 1.57
C TYR A 152 14.74 8.46 0.73
N ARG A 153 14.83 9.70 1.26
CA ARG A 153 14.37 10.90 0.52
C ARG A 153 15.24 12.11 0.82
N PHE A 154 15.56 12.90 -0.21
CA PHE A 154 16.07 14.26 -0.03
C PHE A 154 14.90 15.25 0.04
N VAL A 155 15.03 16.28 0.87
CA VAL A 155 14.17 17.46 0.88
C VAL A 155 15.06 18.69 0.78
N ILE A 156 14.83 19.53 -0.22
CA ILE A 156 15.60 20.77 -0.40
C ILE A 156 15.00 21.84 0.53
N ASP A 157 15.83 22.42 1.39
CA ASP A 157 15.45 23.54 2.24
C ASP A 157 15.67 24.86 1.48
N ILE A 158 14.60 25.42 0.90
CA ILE A 158 14.68 26.61 0.07
C ILE A 158 14.85 27.88 0.93
N GLU A 159 14.25 27.93 2.11
CA GLU A 159 14.22 29.10 2.98
C GLU A 159 15.62 29.46 3.49
N ASN A 160 16.40 28.46 3.88
CA ASN A 160 17.74 28.65 4.44
C ASN A 160 18.87 28.60 3.38
N SER A 161 18.52 28.51 2.09
CA SER A 161 19.49 28.41 0.99
C SER A 161 19.55 29.65 0.09
N LEU A 162 18.73 30.66 0.39
CA LEU A 162 18.64 31.94 -0.33
C LEU A 162 19.35 33.07 0.43
#